data_AF-F7S8D4-F1
#
_entry.id   AF-F7S8D4-F1
#
_cell.length_a   1.000
_cell.length_b   1.000
_cell.length_c   1.000
_cell.angle_alpha   90.00
_cell.angle_beta   90.00
_cell.angle_gamma   90.00
#
_symmetry.space_group_name_H-M   'P 1'
#
loop_
_entity.id
_entity.type
_entity.pdbx_description
1 polymer ?
#
loop_
_entity_poly.entity_id
_entity_poly.type
_entity_poly.pdbx_seq_one_letter_code
_entity_poly.pdbx_strand_id
1 'polypeptide(L)'
;AMRPGKPLMAGMLGGVPVLGLPGNPVSALVCAVLFLGPAIARLTGRPDEAPPTEPARCTVALAANDHRADHLRATLARDEAGGWSVTPFPVQDSAMLSRLAQADALLLRAPDAPAEPEGAMVRVIRLDSCGM
;
A
#
# COMPACT_ATOMS: atom_id res chain seq x y z
N ALA A 1 2.16 -13.68 3.41
CA ALA A 1 1.23 -13.31 2.32
C ALA A 1 0.70 -11.90 2.59
N MET A 2 0.25 -11.15 1.57
CA MET A 2 -0.23 -9.77 1.74
C MET A 2 -1.71 -9.63 1.39
N ARG A 3 -2.37 -8.62 1.96
CA ARG A 3 -3.74 -8.22 1.63
C ARG A 3 -3.76 -6.72 1.31
N PRO A 4 -4.32 -6.31 0.16
CA PRO A 4 -4.79 -7.11 -0.97
C PRO A 4 -3.62 -7.71 -1.81
N GLY A 5 -3.89 -8.68 -2.72
CA GLY A 5 -2.86 -9.14 -3.68
C GLY A 5 -2.75 -10.64 -4.00
N LYS A 6 -3.81 -11.45 -3.84
CA LYS A 6 -3.67 -12.93 -3.88
C LYS A 6 -3.34 -13.56 -5.26
N PRO A 7 -3.49 -12.89 -6.42
CA PRO A 7 -2.81 -13.33 -7.64
C PRO A 7 -1.80 -12.29 -8.13
N LEU A 8 -0.53 -12.46 -7.75
CA LEU A 8 0.61 -11.84 -8.41
C LEU A 8 1.44 -12.95 -9.06
N MET A 9 1.74 -12.83 -10.35
CA MET A 9 2.64 -13.74 -11.05
C MET A 9 3.89 -12.98 -11.49
N ALA A 10 5.07 -13.56 -11.29
CA ALA A 10 6.32 -13.04 -11.82
C ALA A 10 7.09 -14.18 -12.48
N GLY A 11 7.72 -13.93 -13.63
CA GLY A 11 8.45 -14.96 -14.36
C GLY A 11 9.18 -14.43 -15.59
N MET A 12 9.66 -15.34 -16.43
CA MET A 12 10.35 -15.05 -17.68
C MET A 12 9.62 -15.72 -18.85
N LEU A 13 9.37 -14.99 -19.93
CA LEU A 13 8.82 -15.51 -21.17
C LEU A 13 9.79 -15.23 -22.31
N GLY A 14 10.46 -16.26 -22.83
CA GLY A 14 11.43 -16.11 -23.92
C GLY A 14 12.59 -15.14 -23.59
N GLY A 15 13.00 -15.07 -22.32
CA GLY A 15 14.02 -14.13 -21.86
C GLY A 15 13.51 -12.73 -21.48
N VAL A 16 12.21 -12.47 -21.65
CA VAL A 16 11.57 -11.21 -21.24
C VAL A 16 10.95 -11.36 -19.85
N PRO A 17 11.24 -10.47 -18.88
CA PRO A 17 10.57 -10.49 -17.58
C PRO A 17 9.09 -10.15 -17.73
N VAL A 18 8.23 -10.93 -17.08
CA VAL A 18 6.77 -10.78 -17.10
C VAL A 18 6.25 -10.65 -15.68
N LEU A 19 5.43 -9.62 -15.45
CA LEU A 19 4.68 -9.41 -14.22
C LEU A 19 3.18 -9.45 -14.51
N GLY A 20 2.51 -10.49 -14.03
CA GLY A 20 1.06 -10.63 -14.07
C GLY A 20 0.43 -9.94 -12.87
N LEU A 21 -0.25 -8.82 -13.11
CA LEU A 21 -1.02 -8.10 -12.11
C LEU A 21 -2.41 -8.74 -11.94
N PRO A 22 -3.00 -8.68 -10.74
CA PRO A 22 -4.35 -9.18 -10.50
C PRO A 22 -5.39 -8.40 -11.31
N GLY A 23 -6.43 -9.08 -11.79
CA GLY A 23 -7.52 -8.43 -12.57
C GLY A 23 -8.38 -7.43 -11.78
N ASN A 24 -8.17 -7.32 -10.47
CA ASN A 24 -8.80 -6.32 -9.63
C ASN A 24 -7.96 -5.02 -9.67
N PRO A 25 -8.52 -3.87 -10.10
CA PRO A 25 -7.76 -2.61 -10.25
C PRO A 25 -7.08 -2.11 -8.98
N VAL A 26 -7.69 -2.33 -7.81
CA VAL A 26 -7.09 -1.98 -6.51
C VAL A 26 -5.86 -2.84 -6.24
N SER A 27 -6.02 -4.15 -6.43
CA SER A 27 -4.91 -5.08 -6.22
C SER A 27 -3.81 -4.85 -7.25
N ALA A 28 -4.17 -4.48 -8.49
CA ALA A 28 -3.23 -4.16 -9.55
C ALA A 28 -2.41 -2.92 -9.20
N LEU A 29 -3.04 -1.87 -8.67
CA LEU A 29 -2.36 -0.66 -8.22
C LEU A 29 -1.39 -0.94 -7.08
N VAL A 30 -1.85 -1.62 -6.03
CA VAL A 30 -1.01 -1.98 -4.87
C VAL A 30 0.16 -2.85 -5.32
N CYS A 31 -0.09 -3.84 -6.19
CA CYS A 31 0.96 -4.67 -6.75
C CYS A 31 1.91 -3.87 -7.67
N ALA A 32 1.41 -2.89 -8.42
CA ALA A 32 2.25 -2.03 -9.26
C ALA A 32 3.20 -1.18 -8.42
N VAL A 33 2.69 -0.52 -7.36
CA VAL A 33 3.50 0.27 -6.44
C VAL A 33 4.57 -0.59 -5.75
N LEU A 34 4.19 -1.79 -5.30
CA LEU A 34 5.09 -2.65 -4.53
C LEU A 34 6.08 -3.46 -5.38
N PHE A 35 5.72 -3.83 -6.62
CA PHE A 35 6.53 -4.76 -7.42
C PHE A 35 6.92 -4.21 -8.80
N LEU A 36 6.04 -3.45 -9.47
CA LEU A 36 6.35 -2.90 -10.79
C LEU A 36 7.35 -1.75 -10.71
N GLY A 37 7.17 -0.83 -9.75
CA GLY A 37 8.10 0.28 -9.52
C GLY A 37 9.54 -0.21 -9.31
N PRO A 38 9.79 -1.11 -8.34
CA PRO A 38 11.11 -1.71 -8.13
C PRO A 38 11.63 -2.48 -9.36
N ALA A 39 10.78 -3.25 -10.05
CA ALA A 39 11.20 -3.96 -11.26
C ALA A 39 11.68 -3.01 -12.37
N ILE A 40 11.01 -1.88 -12.58
CA ILE A 40 11.42 -0.86 -13.55
C ILE A 40 12.71 -0.17 -13.09
N ALA A 41 12.83 0.16 -11.79
CA ALA A 41 14.05 0.76 -11.24
C ALA A 41 15.26 -0.14 -11.52
N ARG A 42 15.13 -1.45 -11.25
CA ARG A 42 16.16 -2.45 -11.51
C ARG A 42 16.52 -2.59 -13.00
N LEU A 43 15.52 -2.57 -13.89
CA LEU A 43 15.74 -2.62 -15.34
C LEU A 43 16.39 -1.33 -15.90
N THR A 44 16.20 -0.20 -15.24
CA THR A 44 16.76 1.10 -15.65
C THR A 44 18.07 1.46 -14.94
N GLY A 45 18.62 0.54 -14.12
CA GLY A 45 19.87 0.75 -13.40
C GLY A 45 19.77 1.72 -12.22
N ARG A 46 18.55 2.00 -11.75
CA ARG A 46 18.31 2.76 -10.52
C ARG A 46 18.43 1.83 -9.30
N PRO A 47 18.83 2.34 -8.13
CA PRO A 47 18.87 1.53 -6.91
C PRO A 47 17.49 0.93 -6.61
N ASP A 48 17.49 -0.36 -6.22
CA ASP A 48 16.30 -1.08 -5.75
C ASP A 48 15.84 -0.46 -4.41
N GLU A 49 15.02 0.59 -4.48
CA GLU A 49 14.43 1.23 -3.31
C GLU A 49 12.97 0.77 -3.16
N ALA A 50 12.64 0.22 -1.99
CA ALA A 50 11.26 0.02 -1.60
C ALA A 50 10.53 1.38 -1.62
N PRO A 51 9.21 1.40 -1.88
CA PRO A 51 8.46 2.65 -1.86
C PRO A 51 8.73 3.42 -0.56
N PRO A 52 9.04 4.73 -0.63
CA PRO A 52 9.31 5.51 0.56
C PRO A 52 8.10 5.46 1.48
N THR A 53 8.36 5.29 2.77
CA THR A 53 7.32 5.31 3.79
C THR A 53 7.48 6.54 4.67
N GLU A 54 6.35 7.13 5.06
CA GLU A 54 6.30 8.29 5.95
C GLU A 54 5.55 7.92 7.24
N PRO A 55 5.91 8.51 8.40
CA PRO A 55 5.13 8.37 9.62
C PRO A 55 3.83 9.19 9.52
N ALA A 56 2.71 8.62 9.96
CA ALA A 56 1.43 9.32 10.08
C ALA A 56 0.70 8.90 11.36
N ARG A 57 -0.08 9.81 11.94
CA ARG A 57 -0.96 9.56 13.07
C ARG A 57 -2.27 8.94 12.59
N CYS A 58 -2.61 7.75 13.06
CA CYS A 58 -3.88 7.12 12.70
C CYS A 58 -5.04 7.77 13.47
N THR A 59 -6.09 8.16 12.75
CA THR A 59 -7.26 8.86 13.32
C THR A 59 -8.32 7.92 13.89
N VAL A 60 -8.09 6.61 13.83
CA VAL A 60 -8.99 5.57 14.34
C VAL A 60 -8.19 4.46 15.02
N ALA A 61 -8.83 3.74 15.94
CA ALA A 61 -8.24 2.51 16.48
C ALA A 61 -8.14 1.42 15.41
N LEU A 62 -7.03 0.67 15.43
CA LEU A 62 -6.76 -0.43 14.52
C LEU A 62 -6.90 -1.76 15.26
N ALA A 63 -7.65 -2.70 14.69
CA ALA A 63 -7.72 -4.06 15.21
C ALA A 63 -6.42 -4.84 14.93
N ALA A 64 -6.16 -5.88 15.72
CA ALA A 64 -5.10 -6.83 15.41
C ALA A 64 -5.36 -7.51 14.05
N ASN A 65 -4.31 -7.74 13.25
CA ASN A 65 -4.41 -8.48 11.99
C ASN A 65 -3.84 -9.90 12.15
N ASP A 66 -4.08 -10.72 11.13
CA ASP A 66 -3.58 -12.10 11.07
C ASP A 66 -2.15 -12.15 10.49
N HIS A 67 -1.67 -13.37 10.19
CA HIS A 67 -0.41 -13.68 9.53
C HIS A 67 -0.17 -12.96 8.17
N ARG A 68 -1.10 -12.13 7.70
CA ARG A 68 -0.96 -11.34 6.47
C ARG A 68 -0.60 -9.90 6.78
N ALA A 69 0.33 -9.38 5.98
CA ALA A 69 0.59 -7.94 5.94
C ALA A 69 -0.60 -7.23 5.28
N ASP A 70 -1.27 -6.36 6.02
CA ASP A 70 -2.40 -5.59 5.51
C ASP A 70 -1.92 -4.22 5.00
N HIS A 71 -2.31 -3.88 3.78
CA HIS A 71 -2.07 -2.59 3.15
C HIS A 71 -3.43 -1.90 3.02
N LEU A 72 -3.80 -1.13 4.05
CA LEU A 72 -5.11 -0.52 4.15
C LEU A 72 -5.14 0.77 3.33
N ARG A 73 -6.12 0.92 2.45
CA ARG A 73 -6.33 2.20 1.75
C ARG A 73 -6.83 3.24 2.73
N ALA A 74 -6.26 4.43 2.64
CA ALA A 74 -6.52 5.53 3.55
C ALA A 74 -6.46 6.88 2.84
N THR A 75 -7.13 7.87 3.44
CA THR A 75 -6.92 9.29 3.12
C THR A 75 -5.83 9.88 4.00
N LEU A 76 -5.12 10.87 3.48
CA LEU A 76 -4.08 11.63 4.19
C LEU A 76 -4.51 13.08 4.33
N ALA A 77 -4.31 13.65 5.52
CA ALA A 77 -4.48 15.07 5.76
C ALA A 77 -3.33 15.58 6.63
N ARG A 78 -2.98 16.86 6.49
CA ARG A 78 -2.08 17.50 7.44
C ARG A 78 -2.79 17.74 8.77
N ASP A 79 -2.13 17.41 9.87
CA ASP A 79 -2.61 17.72 11.21
C ASP A 79 -2.25 19.18 11.60
N GLU A 80 -2.81 19.63 12.72
CA GLU A 80 -2.59 20.99 13.26
C GLU A 80 -1.12 21.27 13.62
N ALA A 81 -0.33 20.22 13.86
CA ALA A 81 1.10 20.31 14.16
C ALA A 81 1.98 20.24 12.90
N GLY A 82 1.39 20.16 11.70
CA GLY A 82 2.07 20.08 10.41
C GLY A 82 2.53 18.68 10.01
N GLY A 83 2.25 17.66 10.84
CA GLY A 83 2.48 16.25 10.56
C GLY A 83 1.37 15.62 9.70
N TRP A 84 1.52 14.34 9.37
CA TRP A 84 0.49 13.60 8.63
C TRP A 84 -0.48 12.90 9.58
N SER A 85 -1.77 12.99 9.25
CA SER A 85 -2.84 12.18 9.81
C SER A 85 -3.40 11.26 8.73
N VAL A 86 -3.68 10.00 9.09
CA VAL A 86 -4.13 8.97 8.16
C VAL A 86 -5.42 8.33 8.66
N THR A 87 -6.42 8.26 7.77
CA THR A 87 -7.72 7.64 8.06
C THR A 87 -7.96 6.47 7.12
N PRO A 88 -7.84 5.21 7.56
CA PRO A 88 -8.17 4.05 6.73
C PRO A 88 -9.67 4.04 6.42
N PHE A 89 -10.04 3.63 5.20
CA PHE A 89 -11.45 3.48 4.86
C PHE A 89 -12.10 2.38 5.71
N PRO A 90 -13.36 2.57 6.17
CA PRO A 90 -14.04 1.61 7.03
C PRO A 90 -14.35 0.29 6.31
N VAL A 91 -14.44 0.30 4.98
CA VAL A 91 -14.60 -0.90 4.16
C VAL A 91 -13.42 -0.99 3.21
N GLN A 92 -12.69 -2.09 3.32
CA GLN A 92 -11.52 -2.44 2.51
C GLN A 92 -11.88 -3.46 1.42
N ASP A 93 -13.12 -3.46 0.95
CA ASP A 93 -13.49 -4.30 -0.19
C ASP A 93 -12.75 -3.81 -1.45
N SER A 94 -12.18 -4.76 -2.16
CA SER A 94 -11.41 -4.57 -3.38
C SER A 94 -12.31 -4.32 -4.61
N ALA A 95 -13.62 -4.60 -4.54
CA ALA A 95 -14.55 -4.40 -5.65
C ALA A 95 -14.97 -2.93 -5.89
N MET A 96 -14.66 -2.01 -4.96
CA MET A 96 -15.06 -0.61 -5.07
C MET A 96 -13.93 0.27 -5.64
N LEU A 97 -13.86 0.36 -6.97
CA LEU A 97 -12.98 1.27 -7.72
C LEU A 97 -13.07 2.73 -7.24
N SER A 98 -14.26 3.19 -6.82
CA SER A 98 -14.50 4.57 -6.38
C SER A 98 -13.68 4.97 -5.15
N ARG A 99 -13.36 4.03 -4.26
CA ARG A 99 -12.54 4.32 -3.07
C ARG A 99 -11.03 4.26 -3.34
N LEU A 100 -10.62 3.62 -4.44
CA LEU A 100 -9.24 3.68 -4.89
C LEU A 100 -8.89 5.08 -5.40
N ALA A 101 -9.80 5.68 -6.17
CA ALA A 101 -9.64 7.04 -6.68
C ALA A 101 -9.62 8.11 -5.56
N GLN A 102 -10.08 7.76 -4.37
CA GLN A 102 -10.10 8.64 -3.19
C GLN A 102 -8.97 8.33 -2.21
N ALA A 103 -8.17 7.27 -2.44
CA ALA A 103 -7.08 6.92 -1.54
C ALA A 103 -5.87 7.82 -1.82
N ASP A 104 -5.31 8.40 -0.77
CA ASP A 104 -4.06 9.17 -0.84
C ASP A 104 -2.86 8.32 -0.41
N ALA A 105 -3.11 7.27 0.37
CA ALA A 105 -2.07 6.40 0.92
C ALA A 105 -2.50 4.95 1.16
N LEU A 106 -1.47 4.12 1.34
CA LEU A 106 -1.55 2.77 1.91
C LEU A 106 -0.95 2.79 3.31
N LEU A 107 -1.78 2.54 4.33
CA LEU A 107 -1.35 2.29 5.70
C LEU A 107 -0.82 0.85 5.81
N LEU A 108 0.40 0.72 6.32
CA LEU A 108 1.10 -0.56 6.40
C LEU A 108 0.91 -1.20 7.77
N ARG A 109 0.44 -2.44 7.77
CA ARG A 109 0.36 -3.30 8.96
C ARG A 109 1.20 -4.55 8.73
N ALA A 110 2.20 -4.75 9.60
CA ALA A 110 3.01 -5.97 9.59
C ALA A 110 2.12 -7.20 9.91
N PRO A 111 2.52 -8.41 9.50
CA PRO A 111 1.86 -9.63 9.95
C PRO A 111 1.78 -9.70 11.48
N ASP A 112 0.65 -10.19 12.00
CA ASP A 112 0.41 -10.38 13.44
C ASP A 112 0.59 -9.10 14.28
N ALA A 113 0.39 -7.93 13.66
CA ALA A 113 0.46 -6.66 14.36
C ALA A 113 -0.68 -6.55 15.41
N PRO A 114 -0.38 -6.10 16.63
CA PRO A 114 -1.36 -6.00 17.71
C PRO A 114 -2.37 -4.90 17.42
N ALA A 115 -3.48 -4.88 18.17
CA ALA A 115 -4.40 -3.75 18.13
C ALA A 115 -3.68 -2.47 18.56
N GLU A 116 -3.96 -1.36 17.88
CA GLU A 116 -3.38 -0.06 18.20
C GLU A 116 -4.49 0.95 18.49
N PRO A 117 -4.30 1.83 19.49
CA PRO A 117 -5.30 2.84 19.83
C PRO A 117 -5.38 3.92 18.75
N GLU A 118 -6.48 4.68 18.78
CA GLU A 118 -6.56 5.93 18.04
C GLU A 118 -5.40 6.86 18.43
N GLY A 119 -4.84 7.55 17.44
CA GLY A 119 -3.70 8.43 17.61
C GLY A 119 -2.34 7.73 17.54
N ALA A 120 -2.29 6.41 17.33
CA ALA A 120 -1.04 5.68 17.18
C ALA A 120 -0.26 6.11 15.92
N MET A 121 1.07 6.03 16.00
CA MET A 121 1.95 6.36 14.88
C MET A 121 2.17 5.13 14.00
N VAL A 122 1.77 5.23 12.74
CA VAL A 122 1.86 4.16 11.74
C VAL A 122 2.73 4.57 10.56
N ARG A 123 3.11 3.60 9.73
CA ARG A 123 3.81 3.85 8.46
C ARG A 123 2.83 3.85 7.32
N VAL A 124 2.97 4.82 6.41
CA VAL A 124 2.16 4.93 5.20
C VAL A 124 3.06 5.02 3.97
N ILE A 125 2.59 4.46 2.85
CA ILE A 125 3.11 4.78 1.51
C ILE A 125 2.14 5.78 0.89
N ARG A 126 2.66 6.92 0.46
CA ARG A 126 1.92 7.94 -0.26
C ARG A 126 1.77 7.59 -1.73
N LEU A 127 0.55 7.63 -2.25
CA LEU A 127 0.27 7.27 -3.63
C LEU A 127 0.72 8.35 -4.62
N ASP A 128 0.64 9.63 -4.24
CA ASP A 128 1.14 10.76 -5.04
C ASP A 128 2.68 10.77 -5.17
N SER A 129 3.39 10.32 -4.13
CA SER A 129 4.85 10.22 -4.13
C SER A 129 5.40 9.15 -5.09
N CYS A 130 4.53 8.27 -5.59
CA CYS A 130 4.88 7.26 -6.59
C CYS A 130 4.74 7.76 -8.05
N GLY A 131 4.45 9.05 -8.26
CA GLY A 131 4.32 9.64 -9.60
C GLY A 131 2.97 9.39 -10.27
N MET A 132 1.91 9.19 -9.46
CA MET A 132 0.52 9.03 -9.90
C MET A 132 -0.27 10.32 -9.72
#